data_AF-A0A0G0UVP2-F1
#
_entry.id   AF-A0A0G0UVP2-F1
#
_cell.length_a   1.000
_cell.length_b   1.000
_cell.length_c   1.000
_cell.angle_alpha   90.00
_cell.angle_beta   90.00
_cell.angle_gamma   90.00
#
_symmetry.space_group_name_H-M   'P 1'
#
loop_
_entity.id
_entity.type
_entity.pdbx_description
1 polymer ?
#
loop_
_entity_poly.entity_id
_entity_poly.type
_entity_poly.pdbx_seq_one_letter_code
_entity_poly.pdbx_strand_id
1 'polypeptide(L)'
;MIFPQKLTGSILIQVVVFTSIALFLIGGLVNWGRLLIKTADHQAARLQSFLIAESGTEYYRWHLSHDADDYQDGTGIAGPYIHNFKNKDDITIGTFELTIAPPEPGSTLVTIDSKGSTTNTPSSHRTIRTELAFPSLAKYAVAANDTMRFGEGTEVFGPIHSNGGIRFDGIAHNIISSEEYSYKDPDHEAGDEYGVHTHVSPQDPLPDTPLPLRPDVFLAGRTVAAPPVDFDGITATLSDLKTKAQNGGNYFSSSGDQGYHIVLNTNDTFDIYTVTSMVPAPDHCVSGEESRTWSIQNESLLSNNAFPSNNVIFAEDHLWIDGTMNTARLTIAVGRFPVSLELMPH
;
A
#
# COMPACT_ATOMS: atom_id res chain seq x y z
N MET A 1 -2.33 78.04 -70.40
CA MET A 1 -1.35 78.39 -69.35
C MET A 1 -1.84 77.73 -68.07
N ILE A 2 -1.28 76.56 -67.74
CA ILE A 2 -1.72 75.73 -66.61
C ILE A 2 -0.88 76.16 -65.40
N PHE A 3 -1.53 76.76 -64.40
CA PHE A 3 -0.90 77.01 -63.11
C PHE A 3 -1.04 75.75 -62.23
N PRO A 4 0.06 75.18 -61.70
CA PRO A 4 -0.04 74.06 -60.78
C PRO A 4 -0.49 74.58 -59.40
N GLN A 5 -1.64 74.08 -58.91
CA GLN A 5 -2.06 74.29 -57.53
C GLN A 5 -1.18 73.45 -56.59
N LYS A 6 -0.51 74.08 -55.63
CA LYS A 6 0.22 73.40 -54.55
C LYS A 6 -0.79 72.80 -53.54
N LEU A 7 -0.97 71.49 -53.59
CA LEU A 7 -1.65 70.69 -52.56
C LEU A 7 -0.65 70.35 -51.44
N THR A 8 -0.42 71.27 -50.50
CA THR A 8 0.54 71.06 -49.38
C THR A 8 -0.12 70.75 -48.02
N GLY A 9 -1.46 70.71 -47.93
CA GLY A 9 -2.19 70.44 -46.68
C GLY A 9 -2.76 69.02 -46.51
N SER A 10 -3.09 68.32 -47.60
CA SER A 10 -3.71 66.97 -47.54
C SER A 10 -2.74 65.87 -47.13
N ILE A 11 -1.46 66.00 -47.50
CA ILE A 11 -0.39 65.05 -47.15
C ILE A 11 -0.16 65.04 -45.63
N LEU A 12 -0.23 66.19 -44.96
CA LEU A 12 -0.03 66.30 -43.51
C LEU A 12 -1.10 65.50 -42.73
N ILE A 13 -2.36 65.61 -43.14
CA ILE A 13 -3.48 64.88 -42.51
C ILE A 13 -3.32 63.37 -42.70
N GLN A 14 -2.94 62.92 -43.90
CA GLN A 14 -2.68 61.51 -44.15
C GLN A 14 -1.53 60.97 -43.29
N VAL A 15 -0.42 61.72 -43.19
CA VAL A 15 0.72 61.33 -42.35
C VAL A 15 0.31 61.21 -40.88
N VAL A 16 -0.42 62.19 -40.35
CA VAL A 16 -0.89 62.13 -38.95
C VAL A 16 -1.81 60.94 -38.69
N VAL A 17 -2.74 60.67 -39.62
CA VAL A 17 -3.64 59.51 -39.51
C VAL A 17 -2.85 58.20 -39.55
N PHE A 18 -1.95 58.02 -40.53
CA PHE A 18 -1.12 56.81 -40.62
C PHE A 18 -0.20 56.63 -39.41
N THR A 19 0.43 57.70 -38.92
CA THR A 19 1.26 57.65 -37.71
C THR A 19 0.43 57.30 -36.47
N SER A 20 -0.79 57.85 -36.33
CA SER A 20 -1.66 57.53 -35.19
C SER A 20 -2.10 56.06 -35.18
N ILE A 21 -2.45 55.52 -36.36
CA ILE A 21 -2.80 54.10 -36.51
C ILE A 21 -1.58 53.22 -36.22
N ALA A 22 -0.40 53.59 -36.75
CA ALA A 22 0.83 52.87 -36.49
C ALA A 22 1.17 52.84 -34.99
N LEU A 23 1.07 53.97 -34.29
CA LEU A 23 1.31 54.06 -32.86
C LEU A 23 0.29 53.25 -32.05
N PHE A 24 -0.98 53.26 -32.44
CA PHE A 24 -2.01 52.44 -31.80
C PHE A 24 -1.73 50.95 -31.96
N LEU A 25 -1.37 50.50 -33.18
CA LEU A 25 -1.01 49.10 -33.45
C LEU A 25 0.24 48.68 -32.68
N ILE A 26 1.28 49.52 -32.65
CA ILE A 26 2.50 49.26 -31.87
C ILE A 26 2.17 49.16 -30.38
N GLY A 27 1.36 50.08 -29.85
CA GLY A 27 0.92 50.04 -28.45
C GLY A 27 0.14 48.76 -28.12
N GLY A 28 -0.75 48.34 -29.02
CA GLY A 28 -1.48 47.07 -28.91
C GLY A 28 -0.55 45.86 -28.87
N LEU A 29 0.43 45.79 -29.77
CA LEU A 29 1.40 44.69 -29.84
C LEU A 29 2.31 44.64 -28.60
N VAL A 30 2.77 45.79 -28.10
CA VAL A 30 3.60 45.84 -26.87
C VAL A 30 2.80 45.37 -25.65
N ASN A 31 1.53 45.80 -25.54
CA ASN A 31 0.69 45.36 -24.44
C ASN A 31 0.36 43.85 -24.51
N TRP A 32 0.09 43.35 -25.71
CA TRP A 32 -0.10 41.91 -25.94
C TRP A 32 1.16 41.10 -25.62
N GLY A 33 2.34 41.59 -26.03
CA GLY A 33 3.62 40.96 -25.69
C GLY A 33 3.87 40.90 -24.18
N ARG A 34 3.54 41.96 -23.43
CA ARG A 34 3.61 41.94 -21.95
C ARG A 34 2.66 40.93 -21.33
N LEU A 35 1.44 40.82 -21.85
CA LEU A 35 0.47 39.83 -21.39
C LEU A 35 0.98 38.41 -21.63
N LEU A 36 1.54 38.12 -22.81
CA LEU A 36 2.12 36.81 -23.12
C LEU A 36 3.23 36.41 -22.15
N ILE A 37 4.18 37.32 -21.86
CA ILE A 37 5.27 37.07 -20.90
C ILE A 37 4.70 36.78 -19.52
N LYS A 38 3.78 37.63 -19.03
CA LYS A 38 3.16 37.44 -17.71
C LYS A 38 2.42 36.10 -17.61
N THR A 39 1.70 35.70 -18.66
CA THR A 39 1.02 34.41 -18.71
C THR A 39 2.02 33.24 -18.71
N ALA A 40 3.13 33.35 -19.43
CA ALA A 40 4.19 32.35 -19.43
C ALA A 40 4.83 32.20 -18.04
N ASP A 41 5.14 33.31 -17.36
CA ASP A 41 5.68 33.30 -16.00
C ASP A 41 4.72 32.64 -15.01
N HIS A 42 3.43 32.94 -15.09
CA HIS A 42 2.41 32.29 -14.25
C HIS A 42 2.30 30.78 -14.51
N GLN A 43 2.41 30.34 -15.76
CA GLN A 43 2.41 28.91 -16.10
C GLN A 43 3.67 28.21 -15.57
N ALA A 44 4.84 28.84 -15.72
CA ALA A 44 6.10 28.33 -15.19
C ALA A 44 6.06 28.21 -13.66
N ALA A 45 5.62 29.26 -12.97
CA ALA A 45 5.46 29.26 -11.51
C ALA A 45 4.47 28.18 -11.03
N ARG A 46 3.39 27.94 -11.80
CA ARG A 46 2.43 26.87 -11.50
C ARG A 46 3.07 25.48 -11.58
N LEU A 47 3.79 25.19 -12.67
CA LEU A 47 4.48 23.90 -12.83
C LEU A 47 5.56 23.72 -11.76
N GLN A 48 6.33 24.76 -11.49
CA GLN A 48 7.36 24.73 -10.46
C GLN A 48 6.77 24.49 -9.06
N SER A 49 5.67 25.17 -8.70
CA SER A 49 4.98 24.94 -7.42
C SER A 49 4.43 23.50 -7.29
N PHE A 50 4.02 22.89 -8.41
CA PHE A 50 3.57 21.50 -8.42
C PHE A 50 4.72 20.52 -8.19
N LEU A 51 5.86 20.70 -8.88
CA LEU A 51 7.06 19.88 -8.68
C LEU A 51 7.61 20.00 -7.24
N ILE A 52 7.57 21.21 -6.67
CA ILE A 52 7.97 21.42 -5.27
C ILE A 52 7.02 20.67 -4.32
N ALA A 53 5.70 20.70 -4.57
CA ALA A 53 4.74 19.94 -3.79
C ALA A 53 4.98 18.42 -3.90
N GLU A 54 5.25 17.92 -5.10
CA GLU A 54 5.56 16.50 -5.35
C GLU A 54 6.80 16.07 -4.57
N SER A 55 7.85 16.90 -4.58
CA SER A 55 9.06 16.62 -3.81
C SER A 55 8.81 16.49 -2.31
N GLY A 56 7.86 17.26 -1.75
CA GLY A 56 7.49 17.14 -0.35
C GLY A 56 6.76 15.84 -0.04
N THR A 57 5.90 15.36 -0.96
CA THR A 57 5.26 14.05 -0.81
C THR A 57 6.28 12.90 -0.89
N GLU A 58 7.25 13.01 -1.78
CA GLU A 58 8.31 12.01 -1.95
C GLU A 58 9.28 11.99 -0.76
N TYR A 59 9.65 13.17 -0.25
CA TYR A 59 10.42 13.30 0.99
C TYR A 59 9.73 12.59 2.15
N TYR A 60 8.44 12.87 2.37
CA TYR A 60 7.74 12.30 3.51
C TYR A 60 7.44 10.80 3.34
N ARG A 61 7.29 10.32 2.09
CA ARG A 61 7.26 8.88 1.80
C ARG A 61 8.57 8.19 2.19
N TRP A 62 9.71 8.79 1.85
CA TRP A 62 11.02 8.29 2.29
C TRP A 62 11.17 8.36 3.81
N HIS A 63 10.69 9.43 4.44
CA HIS A 63 10.74 9.58 5.89
C HIS A 63 9.98 8.44 6.60
N LEU A 64 8.71 8.22 6.23
CA LEU A 64 7.90 7.14 6.78
C LEU A 64 8.42 5.73 6.44
N SER A 65 9.21 5.57 5.37
CA SER A 65 9.85 4.29 5.10
C SER A 65 11.05 4.00 6.00
N HIS A 66 11.60 5.02 6.67
CA HIS A 66 12.72 4.88 7.61
C HIS A 66 12.25 4.94 9.06
N ASP A 67 11.24 5.75 9.35
CA ASP A 67 10.59 5.85 10.65
C ASP A 67 9.08 5.85 10.48
N ALA A 68 8.50 4.65 10.54
CA ALA A 68 7.10 4.38 10.24
C ALA A 68 6.11 5.09 11.17
N ASP A 69 6.54 5.43 12.38
CA ASP A 69 5.68 6.02 13.41
C ASP A 69 5.93 7.53 13.61
N ASP A 70 6.89 8.11 12.88
CA ASP A 70 7.20 9.53 12.98
C ASP A 70 6.31 10.38 12.06
N TYR A 71 5.10 10.65 12.56
CA TYR A 71 4.16 11.59 11.96
C TYR A 71 4.49 13.06 12.25
N GLN A 72 5.65 13.33 12.86
CA GLN A 72 6.06 14.66 13.33
C GLN A 72 7.37 15.19 12.73
N ASP A 73 7.87 14.54 11.68
CA ASP A 73 9.05 14.96 10.90
C ASP A 73 10.29 15.17 11.80
N GLY A 74 10.44 14.33 12.82
CA GLY A 74 11.55 14.31 13.76
C GLY A 74 11.56 15.48 14.75
N THR A 75 10.53 16.33 14.74
CA THR A 75 10.49 17.55 15.57
C THR A 75 9.87 17.35 16.95
N GLY A 76 9.04 16.30 17.11
CA GLY A 76 8.28 16.05 18.34
C GLY A 76 7.14 17.05 18.60
N ILE A 77 6.81 17.90 17.61
CA ILE A 77 5.76 18.92 17.71
C ILE A 77 4.84 18.81 16.49
N ALA A 78 3.57 19.18 16.65
CA ALA A 78 2.63 19.24 15.54
C ALA A 78 3.06 20.26 14.47
N GLY A 79 2.89 19.90 13.20
CA GLY A 79 3.23 20.73 12.05
C GLY A 79 2.34 21.98 11.88
N PRO A 80 2.45 22.68 10.74
CA PRO A 80 3.06 22.21 9.50
C PRO A 80 4.60 22.29 9.48
N TYR A 81 5.22 21.37 8.73
CA TYR A 81 6.68 21.26 8.59
C TYR A 81 7.15 21.93 7.31
N ILE A 82 8.07 22.88 7.39
CA ILE A 82 8.50 23.70 6.24
C ILE A 82 9.94 23.36 5.87
N HIS A 83 10.13 23.00 4.61
CA HIS A 83 11.43 22.67 4.04
C HIS A 83 11.76 23.54 2.84
N ASN A 84 13.05 23.83 2.68
CA ASN A 84 13.56 24.59 1.54
C ASN A 84 13.76 23.68 0.33
N PHE A 85 13.22 24.08 -0.82
CA PHE A 85 13.47 23.42 -2.09
C PHE A 85 14.57 24.16 -2.85
N LYS A 86 15.69 23.47 -3.07
CA LYS A 86 16.90 24.04 -3.68
C LYS A 86 17.14 23.50 -5.08
N ASN A 87 17.76 24.31 -5.93
CA ASN A 87 18.24 23.86 -7.23
C ASN A 87 19.61 23.14 -7.11
N LYS A 88 20.14 22.68 -8.25
CA LYS A 88 21.46 22.02 -8.34
C LYS A 88 22.64 22.85 -7.82
N ASP A 89 22.48 24.16 -7.71
CA ASP A 89 23.51 25.10 -7.25
C ASP A 89 23.28 25.51 -5.77
N ASP A 90 22.45 24.76 -5.03
CA ASP A 90 22.07 24.97 -3.63
C ASP A 90 21.30 26.29 -3.35
N ILE A 91 20.73 26.90 -4.39
CA ILE A 91 19.91 28.12 -4.25
C ILE A 91 18.46 27.73 -4.00
N THR A 92 17.85 28.29 -2.95
CA THR A 92 16.42 28.11 -2.65
C THR A 92 15.54 28.75 -3.70
N ILE A 93 14.76 27.94 -4.42
CA ILE A 93 13.81 28.39 -5.45
C ILE A 93 12.35 28.26 -5.02
N GLY A 94 12.10 27.70 -3.84
CA GLY A 94 10.79 27.56 -3.24
C GLY A 94 10.83 26.84 -1.90
N THR A 95 9.66 26.56 -1.37
CA THR A 95 9.46 25.80 -0.13
C THR A 95 8.29 24.84 -0.29
N PHE A 96 8.36 23.70 0.39
CA PHE A 96 7.19 22.85 0.60
C PHE A 96 6.83 22.83 2.08
N GLU A 97 5.53 22.88 2.35
CA GLU A 97 4.91 22.86 3.67
C GLU A 97 4.11 21.56 3.80
N LEU A 98 4.44 20.73 4.79
CA LEU A 98 3.83 19.42 5.01
C LEU A 98 2.86 19.48 6.17
N THR A 99 1.66 18.95 5.96
CA THR A 99 0.67 18.68 7.02
C THR A 99 0.37 17.19 7.01
N ILE A 100 0.58 16.54 8.15
CA ILE A 100 0.51 15.09 8.29
C ILE A 100 -0.66 14.76 9.19
N ALA A 101 -1.61 13.98 8.68
CA ALA A 101 -2.66 13.39 9.48
C ALA A 101 -2.25 11.95 9.82
N PRO A 102 -1.98 11.63 11.11
CA PRO A 102 -1.66 10.26 11.52
C PRO A 102 -2.87 9.34 11.28
N PRO A 103 -2.64 8.02 11.20
CA PRO A 103 -3.72 7.07 10.99
C PRO A 103 -4.66 7.02 12.19
N GLU A 104 -5.95 6.87 11.90
CA GLU A 104 -6.94 6.55 12.94
C GLU A 104 -6.62 5.21 13.61
N PRO A 105 -6.95 5.01 14.90
CA PRO A 105 -6.72 3.73 15.58
C PRO A 105 -7.27 2.53 14.78
N GLY A 106 -6.40 1.55 14.50
CA GLY A 106 -6.75 0.37 13.70
C GLY A 106 -6.76 0.61 12.18
N SER A 107 -6.22 1.73 11.70
CA SER A 107 -5.89 2.00 10.31
C SER A 107 -4.37 2.13 10.15
N THR A 108 -3.87 1.90 8.94
CA THR A 108 -2.49 2.23 8.55
C THR A 108 -2.44 3.40 7.57
N LEU A 109 -3.59 4.00 7.27
CA LEU A 109 -3.73 5.06 6.27
C LEU A 109 -3.26 6.40 6.83
N VAL A 110 -2.14 6.90 6.30
CA VAL A 110 -1.57 8.21 6.58
C VAL A 110 -1.95 9.16 5.45
N THR A 111 -2.39 10.38 5.78
CA THR A 111 -2.63 11.42 4.78
C THR A 111 -1.55 12.49 4.86
N ILE A 112 -0.93 12.77 3.72
CA ILE A 112 0.15 13.75 3.56
C ILE A 112 -0.36 14.85 2.64
N ASP A 113 -0.53 16.06 3.17
CA ASP A 113 -0.77 17.26 2.38
C ASP A 113 0.55 18.02 2.21
N SER A 114 1.09 18.05 0.99
CA SER A 114 2.28 18.83 0.66
C SER A 114 1.91 20.06 -0.18
N LYS A 115 2.16 21.24 0.37
CA LYS A 115 1.91 22.53 -0.28
C LYS A 115 3.23 23.15 -0.76
N GLY A 116 3.45 23.12 -2.07
CA GLY A 116 4.62 23.72 -2.72
C GLY A 116 4.38 25.18 -3.12
N SER A 117 5.35 26.05 -2.83
CA SER A 117 5.34 27.48 -3.15
C SER A 117 6.67 27.91 -3.76
N THR A 118 6.64 28.84 -4.72
CA THR A 118 7.87 29.40 -5.33
C THR A 118 8.32 30.68 -4.62
N THR A 119 9.62 30.95 -4.54
CA THR A 119 10.15 32.19 -3.93
C THR A 119 9.78 33.43 -4.72
N ASN A 120 9.79 33.34 -6.05
CA ASN A 120 9.50 34.47 -6.95
C ASN A 120 8.01 34.82 -7.01
N THR A 121 7.12 33.89 -6.69
CA THR A 121 5.67 34.13 -6.74
C THR A 121 4.95 33.36 -5.63
N PRO A 122 5.09 33.79 -4.35
CA PRO A 122 4.57 33.03 -3.20
C PRO A 122 3.05 32.86 -3.20
N SER A 123 2.32 33.74 -3.91
CA SER A 123 0.87 33.61 -4.09
C SER A 123 0.47 32.42 -4.99
N SER A 124 1.39 31.94 -5.84
CA SER A 124 1.20 30.75 -6.66
C SER A 124 1.70 29.52 -5.91
N HIS A 125 0.76 28.79 -5.30
CA HIS A 125 1.02 27.53 -4.61
C HIS A 125 0.15 26.40 -5.17
N ARG A 126 0.61 25.16 -4.96
CA ARG A 126 -0.14 23.95 -5.26
C ARG A 126 -0.02 22.99 -4.08
N THR A 127 -1.11 22.30 -3.80
CA THR A 127 -1.14 21.26 -2.77
C THR A 127 -1.40 19.92 -3.44
N ILE A 128 -0.58 18.93 -3.11
CA ILE A 128 -0.77 17.54 -3.48
C ILE A 128 -1.11 16.80 -2.20
N ARG A 129 -2.21 16.05 -2.25
CA ARG A 129 -2.60 15.11 -1.19
C ARG A 129 -2.20 13.71 -1.62
N THR A 130 -1.45 13.03 -0.76
CA THR A 130 -1.08 11.63 -0.94
C THR A 130 -1.56 10.83 0.25
N GLU A 131 -2.16 9.67 -0.02
CA GLU A 131 -2.58 8.71 0.99
C GLU A 131 -1.67 7.49 0.89
N LEU A 132 -0.99 7.15 1.99
CA LEU A 132 -0.10 6.01 2.09
C LEU A 132 -0.63 5.03 3.13
N ALA A 133 -0.55 3.74 2.85
CA ALA A 133 -0.91 2.69 3.79
C ALA A 133 0.04 1.51 3.65
N PHE A 134 0.26 0.78 4.75
CA PHE A 134 0.93 -0.51 4.68
C PHE A 134 0.02 -1.51 3.94
N PRO A 135 0.53 -2.24 2.93
CA PRO A 135 -0.26 -3.22 2.19
C PRO A 135 -0.75 -4.33 3.13
N SER A 136 -2.04 -4.66 3.05
CA SER A 136 -2.62 -5.76 3.83
C SER A 136 -2.36 -7.11 3.14
N LEU A 137 -1.92 -8.10 3.92
CA LEU A 137 -1.74 -9.47 3.48
C LEU A 137 -3.07 -10.22 3.30
N ALA A 138 -4.17 -9.70 3.86
CA ALA A 138 -5.52 -10.22 3.58
C ALA A 138 -5.93 -10.04 2.10
N LYS A 139 -5.07 -9.43 1.27
CA LYS A 139 -5.20 -9.45 -0.18
C LYS A 139 -5.07 -10.86 -0.76
N TYR A 140 -4.20 -11.71 -0.21
CA TYR A 140 -3.92 -13.03 -0.74
C TYR A 140 -4.86 -14.08 -0.13
N ALA A 141 -5.38 -14.99 -0.97
CA ALA A 141 -6.01 -16.20 -0.48
C ALA A 141 -4.98 -17.15 0.13
N VAL A 142 -3.78 -17.21 -0.46
CA VAL A 142 -2.63 -17.95 0.06
C VAL A 142 -1.35 -17.15 -0.21
N ALA A 143 -0.52 -16.98 0.80
CA ALA A 143 0.84 -16.46 0.67
C ALA A 143 1.79 -17.41 1.41
N ALA A 144 2.89 -17.83 0.78
CA ALA A 144 3.89 -18.71 1.40
C ALA A 144 5.34 -18.28 1.13
N ASN A 145 6.25 -18.71 2.02
CA ASN A 145 7.70 -18.55 1.86
C ASN A 145 8.38 -19.87 1.46
N ASP A 146 7.70 -20.68 0.65
CA ASP A 146 8.14 -22.03 0.29
C ASP A 146 7.48 -22.50 -1.02
N THR A 147 8.02 -23.55 -1.64
CA THR A 147 7.41 -24.18 -2.81
C THR A 147 6.02 -24.77 -2.46
N MET A 148 5.04 -24.58 -3.34
CA MET A 148 3.66 -25.01 -3.11
C MET A 148 3.11 -25.83 -4.27
N ARG A 149 2.19 -26.75 -3.94
CA ARG A 149 1.42 -27.51 -4.90
C ARG A 149 -0.08 -27.41 -4.63
N PHE A 150 -0.84 -27.12 -5.68
CA PHE A 150 -2.29 -27.20 -5.70
C PHE A 150 -2.69 -28.27 -6.72
N GLY A 151 -3.39 -29.31 -6.26
CA GLY A 151 -3.75 -30.46 -7.09
C GLY A 151 -4.98 -30.22 -7.97
N GLU A 152 -5.26 -31.19 -8.86
CA GLU A 152 -6.46 -31.21 -9.68
C GLU A 152 -7.75 -31.15 -8.83
N GLY A 153 -8.77 -30.47 -9.34
CA GLY A 153 -10.02 -30.23 -8.61
C GLY A 153 -9.98 -29.05 -7.63
N THR A 154 -8.83 -28.39 -7.47
CA THR A 154 -8.73 -27.15 -6.69
C THR A 154 -9.28 -25.97 -7.47
N GLU A 155 -10.15 -25.16 -6.88
CA GLU A 155 -10.65 -23.92 -7.47
C GLU A 155 -10.42 -22.76 -6.50
N VAL A 156 -9.76 -21.69 -6.98
CA VAL A 156 -9.36 -20.56 -6.13
C VAL A 156 -9.84 -19.23 -6.70
N PHE A 157 -10.42 -18.39 -5.84
CA PHE A 157 -10.99 -17.09 -6.19
C PHE A 157 -10.13 -15.88 -5.77
N GLY A 158 -9.21 -16.06 -4.82
CA GLY A 158 -8.27 -15.01 -4.40
C GLY A 158 -6.89 -15.17 -5.02
N PRO A 159 -6.06 -14.12 -5.00
CA PRO A 159 -4.71 -14.19 -5.54
C PRO A 159 -3.83 -15.07 -4.64
N ILE A 160 -2.87 -15.76 -5.26
CA ILE A 160 -1.88 -16.60 -4.57
C ILE A 160 -0.50 -16.03 -4.83
N HIS A 161 0.35 -16.03 -3.79
CA HIS A 161 1.76 -15.71 -3.91
C HIS A 161 2.65 -16.73 -3.20
N SER A 162 3.83 -17.01 -3.77
CA SER A 162 4.90 -17.69 -3.05
C SER A 162 6.26 -17.05 -3.33
N ASN A 163 7.11 -16.95 -2.31
CA ASN A 163 8.53 -16.64 -2.51
C ASN A 163 9.31 -17.83 -3.11
N GLY A 164 8.74 -19.03 -3.08
CA GLY A 164 9.21 -20.17 -3.87
C GLY A 164 8.37 -20.40 -5.11
N GLY A 165 8.55 -21.56 -5.73
CA GLY A 165 7.76 -22.01 -6.87
C GLY A 165 6.34 -22.51 -6.54
N ILE A 166 5.46 -22.47 -7.54
CA ILE A 166 4.07 -22.93 -7.44
C ILE A 166 3.75 -23.83 -8.62
N ARG A 167 3.37 -25.07 -8.29
CA ARG A 167 2.69 -25.97 -9.21
C ARG A 167 1.18 -25.88 -8.99
N PHE A 168 0.44 -25.46 -10.00
CA PHE A 168 -0.99 -25.26 -9.91
C PHE A 168 -1.74 -26.07 -10.96
N ASP A 169 -2.33 -27.20 -10.54
CA ASP A 169 -3.06 -28.14 -11.39
C ASP A 169 -4.60 -27.95 -11.31
N GLY A 170 -5.06 -26.82 -10.78
CA GLY A 170 -6.49 -26.49 -10.58
C GLY A 170 -7.05 -25.43 -11.54
N ILE A 171 -8.04 -24.66 -11.08
CA ILE A 171 -8.59 -23.47 -11.78
C ILE A 171 -8.41 -22.24 -10.88
N ALA A 172 -7.73 -21.22 -11.42
CA ALA A 172 -7.46 -19.96 -10.74
C ALA A 172 -8.25 -18.82 -11.39
N HIS A 173 -9.17 -18.22 -10.64
CA HIS A 173 -9.94 -17.04 -11.05
C HIS A 173 -9.20 -15.72 -10.80
N ASN A 174 -8.03 -15.78 -10.17
CA ASN A 174 -7.22 -14.62 -9.82
C ASN A 174 -5.73 -14.89 -10.12
N ILE A 175 -4.91 -13.84 -9.99
CA ILE A 175 -3.49 -13.91 -10.33
C ILE A 175 -2.75 -14.82 -9.35
N ILE A 176 -1.99 -15.77 -9.90
CA ILE A 176 -1.01 -16.57 -9.16
C ILE A 176 0.38 -16.02 -9.47
N SER A 177 1.18 -15.80 -8.42
CA SER A 177 2.49 -15.15 -8.55
C SER A 177 3.57 -15.90 -7.78
N SER A 178 4.80 -15.87 -8.30
CA SER A 178 5.99 -16.39 -7.64
C SER A 178 7.13 -15.37 -7.70
N GLU A 179 7.94 -15.29 -6.64
CA GLU A 179 9.23 -14.59 -6.66
C GLU A 179 10.21 -15.24 -7.63
N GLU A 180 10.18 -16.57 -7.73
CA GLU A 180 11.11 -17.29 -8.58
C GLU A 180 10.69 -17.14 -10.05
N TYR A 181 11.68 -16.95 -10.92
CA TYR A 181 11.45 -17.06 -12.37
C TYR A 181 11.28 -18.53 -12.76
N SER A 182 12.14 -19.38 -12.20
CA SER A 182 12.14 -20.82 -12.36
C SER A 182 12.64 -21.49 -11.09
N TYR A 183 12.20 -22.71 -10.84
CA TYR A 183 12.55 -23.49 -9.66
C TYR A 183 12.51 -24.98 -9.96
N LYS A 184 13.13 -25.78 -9.10
CA LYS A 184 13.05 -27.23 -9.20
C LYS A 184 11.78 -27.71 -8.49
N ASP A 185 10.74 -28.10 -9.25
CA ASP A 185 9.56 -28.76 -8.69
C ASP A 185 9.99 -30.06 -7.99
N PRO A 186 9.78 -30.20 -6.66
CA PRO A 186 10.11 -31.43 -5.94
C PRO A 186 9.39 -32.66 -6.51
N ASP A 187 8.25 -32.46 -7.18
CA ASP A 187 7.43 -33.52 -7.76
C ASP A 187 7.72 -33.80 -9.25
N HIS A 188 8.79 -33.21 -9.81
CA HIS A 188 9.16 -33.40 -11.21
C HIS A 188 10.68 -33.48 -11.43
N GLU A 189 11.13 -34.57 -12.05
CA GLU A 189 12.56 -34.84 -12.24
C GLU A 189 13.14 -34.29 -13.56
N ALA A 190 12.32 -33.71 -14.45
CA ALA A 190 12.74 -33.40 -15.83
C ALA A 190 13.48 -32.06 -16.00
N GLY A 191 13.68 -31.28 -14.93
CA GLY A 191 14.39 -30.00 -14.94
C GLY A 191 13.69 -28.94 -14.10
N ASP A 192 14.24 -27.73 -14.11
CA ASP A 192 13.59 -26.58 -13.50
C ASP A 192 12.32 -26.23 -14.29
N GLU A 193 11.27 -25.83 -13.59
CA GLU A 193 9.99 -25.37 -14.16
C GLU A 193 9.81 -23.88 -13.87
N TYR A 194 8.87 -23.22 -14.54
CA TYR A 194 8.58 -21.83 -14.23
C TYR A 194 8.10 -21.69 -12.78
N GLY A 195 8.42 -20.55 -12.15
CA GLY A 195 7.98 -20.23 -10.78
C GLY A 195 6.48 -20.35 -10.57
N VAL A 196 5.68 -20.24 -11.64
CA VAL A 196 4.27 -20.64 -11.65
C VAL A 196 4.00 -21.49 -12.90
N HIS A 197 3.76 -22.79 -12.73
CA HIS A 197 3.51 -23.72 -13.82
C HIS A 197 2.35 -24.68 -13.53
N THR A 198 1.91 -25.42 -14.54
CA THR A 198 0.87 -26.45 -14.41
C THR A 198 1.22 -27.70 -15.23
N HIS A 199 0.85 -28.86 -14.72
CA HIS A 199 0.94 -30.15 -15.42
C HIS A 199 -0.39 -30.58 -16.04
N VAL A 200 -1.45 -29.78 -15.89
CA VAL A 200 -2.72 -29.99 -16.61
C VAL A 200 -2.44 -29.98 -18.10
N SER A 201 -2.89 -31.02 -18.81
CA SER A 201 -2.58 -31.22 -20.22
C SER A 201 -3.14 -30.09 -21.10
N PRO A 202 -2.34 -29.51 -22.03
CA PRO A 202 -0.92 -29.81 -22.25
C PRO A 202 -0.04 -29.23 -21.14
N GLN A 203 0.88 -30.01 -20.59
CA GLN A 203 1.83 -29.53 -19.56
C GLN A 203 2.59 -28.30 -20.08
N ASP A 204 2.89 -27.37 -19.19
CA ASP A 204 3.75 -26.24 -19.54
C ASP A 204 5.15 -26.70 -19.99
N PRO A 205 5.77 -26.00 -20.95
CA PRO A 205 7.13 -26.28 -21.31
C PRO A 205 8.09 -25.89 -20.17
N LEU A 206 9.31 -26.41 -20.22
CA LEU A 206 10.39 -25.95 -19.34
C LEU A 206 10.78 -24.49 -19.67
N PRO A 207 11.41 -23.77 -18.70
CA PRO A 207 12.07 -22.49 -18.91
C PRO A 207 13.04 -22.56 -20.10
N ASP A 208 13.29 -21.41 -20.74
CA ASP A 208 13.94 -21.22 -22.06
C ASP A 208 12.98 -21.18 -23.25
N THR A 209 11.69 -21.39 -23.00
CA THR A 209 10.62 -21.09 -23.95
C THR A 209 9.85 -19.84 -23.51
N PRO A 210 8.97 -19.26 -24.33
CA PRO A 210 8.05 -18.24 -23.85
C PRO A 210 7.00 -18.88 -22.92
N LEU A 211 6.82 -18.30 -21.72
CA LEU A 211 5.80 -18.73 -20.77
C LEU A 211 4.40 -18.69 -21.42
N PRO A 212 3.69 -19.84 -21.54
CA PRO A 212 2.34 -19.83 -22.10
C PRO A 212 1.35 -19.12 -21.16
N LEU A 213 0.29 -18.53 -21.72
CA LEU A 213 -0.70 -17.82 -20.90
C LEU A 213 -1.64 -18.75 -20.13
N ARG A 214 -1.93 -19.95 -20.66
CA ARG A 214 -2.79 -20.99 -20.06
C ARG A 214 -4.10 -20.45 -19.44
N PRO A 215 -4.98 -19.78 -20.20
CA PRO A 215 -6.25 -19.25 -19.69
C PRO A 215 -7.27 -20.33 -19.29
N ASP A 216 -6.97 -21.60 -19.59
CA ASP A 216 -7.69 -22.79 -19.12
C ASP A 216 -7.46 -23.08 -17.62
N VAL A 217 -6.29 -22.72 -17.08
CA VAL A 217 -5.90 -22.90 -15.68
C VAL A 217 -5.82 -21.57 -14.95
N PHE A 218 -5.23 -20.55 -15.58
CA PHE A 218 -5.01 -19.21 -15.03
C PHE A 218 -5.91 -18.19 -15.72
N LEU A 219 -7.19 -18.12 -15.35
CA LEU A 219 -8.19 -17.29 -16.02
C LEU A 219 -7.84 -15.80 -15.95
N ALA A 220 -7.25 -15.36 -14.83
CA ALA A 220 -6.76 -13.99 -14.63
C ALA A 220 -5.25 -13.82 -14.94
N GLY A 221 -4.58 -14.90 -15.36
CA GLY A 221 -3.15 -14.93 -15.65
C GLY A 221 -2.26 -15.31 -14.46
N ARG A 222 -0.96 -15.34 -14.74
CA ARG A 222 0.11 -15.70 -13.79
C ARG A 222 1.32 -14.80 -13.97
N THR A 223 2.09 -14.66 -12.90
CA THR A 223 3.30 -13.84 -12.86
C THR A 223 4.45 -14.63 -12.25
N VAL A 224 5.63 -14.57 -12.88
CA VAL A 224 6.88 -15.10 -12.35
C VAL A 224 7.86 -13.93 -12.13
N ALA A 225 8.89 -14.11 -11.31
CA ALA A 225 9.80 -13.03 -10.96
C ALA A 225 9.12 -11.79 -10.34
N ALA A 226 8.06 -12.01 -9.55
CA ALA A 226 7.40 -10.95 -8.80
C ALA A 226 8.22 -10.54 -7.56
N PRO A 227 8.04 -9.33 -6.99
CA PRO A 227 8.65 -9.01 -5.71
C PRO A 227 8.19 -9.98 -4.60
N PRO A 228 9.08 -10.41 -3.69
CA PRO A 228 8.72 -11.31 -2.60
C PRO A 228 7.77 -10.67 -1.59
N VAL A 229 7.02 -11.52 -0.89
CA VAL A 229 6.36 -11.18 0.36
C VAL A 229 7.37 -11.24 1.50
N ASP A 230 7.49 -10.17 2.27
CA ASP A 230 8.44 -10.07 3.39
C ASP A 230 7.93 -10.79 4.65
N PHE A 231 8.19 -12.10 4.76
CA PHE A 231 7.80 -12.91 5.93
C PHE A 231 8.64 -12.61 7.18
N ASP A 232 9.87 -12.11 7.03
CA ASP A 232 10.69 -11.69 8.16
C ASP A 232 10.08 -10.43 8.79
N GLY A 233 9.65 -9.48 7.97
CA GLY A 233 8.87 -8.32 8.38
C GLY A 233 7.56 -8.70 9.08
N ILE A 234 6.87 -9.76 8.64
CA ILE A 234 5.68 -10.30 9.34
C ILE A 234 6.05 -10.80 10.72
N THR A 235 7.12 -11.58 10.84
CA THR A 235 7.56 -12.14 12.12
C THR A 235 7.95 -11.03 13.09
N ALA A 236 8.65 -10.00 12.59
CA ALA A 236 8.97 -8.80 13.37
C ALA A 236 7.69 -8.05 13.80
N THR A 237 6.72 -7.88 12.89
CA THR A 237 5.44 -7.22 13.18
C THR A 237 4.62 -8.00 14.21
N LEU A 238 4.55 -9.33 14.11
CA LEU A 238 3.88 -10.16 15.12
C LEU A 238 4.58 -10.04 16.49
N SER A 239 5.91 -9.93 16.50
CA SER A 239 6.69 -9.73 17.74
C SER A 239 6.41 -8.36 18.37
N ASP A 240 6.30 -7.33 17.54
CA ASP A 240 5.86 -5.99 17.97
C ASP A 240 4.42 -6.00 18.48
N LEU A 241 3.49 -6.67 17.79
CA LEU A 241 2.10 -6.83 18.24
C LEU A 241 2.01 -7.58 19.57
N LYS A 242 2.82 -8.62 19.78
CA LYS A 242 2.95 -9.28 21.09
C LYS A 242 3.42 -8.30 22.16
N THR A 243 4.45 -7.50 21.85
CA THR A 243 4.97 -6.48 22.79
C THR A 243 3.93 -5.40 23.10
N LYS A 244 3.18 -4.92 22.11
CA LYS A 244 2.06 -3.98 22.28
C LYS A 244 0.91 -4.61 23.08
N ALA A 245 0.59 -5.88 22.84
CA ALA A 245 -0.40 -6.61 23.62
C ALA A 245 0.00 -6.72 25.10
N GLN A 246 1.29 -6.94 25.39
CA GLN A 246 1.81 -6.94 26.76
C GLN A 246 1.84 -5.53 27.38
N ASN A 247 2.09 -4.50 26.58
CA ASN A 247 2.22 -3.11 27.00
C ASN A 247 0.95 -2.29 26.68
N GLY A 248 -0.16 -2.62 27.35
CA GLY A 248 -1.42 -1.88 27.25
C GLY A 248 -2.47 -2.47 26.32
N GLY A 249 -2.22 -3.68 25.79
CA GLY A 249 -3.21 -4.50 25.11
C GLY A 249 -3.70 -5.66 25.98
N ASN A 250 -4.30 -6.66 25.33
CA ASN A 250 -4.62 -7.94 25.97
C ASN A 250 -3.74 -9.05 25.39
N TYR A 251 -2.87 -9.60 26.23
CA TYR A 251 -2.00 -10.71 25.88
C TYR A 251 -2.44 -11.99 26.59
N PHE A 252 -2.61 -13.05 25.81
CA PHE A 252 -2.92 -14.39 26.28
C PHE A 252 -1.76 -15.33 25.92
N SER A 253 -1.07 -15.83 26.95
CA SER A 253 -0.04 -16.87 26.80
C SER A 253 -0.66 -18.19 26.33
N SER A 254 0.12 -19.25 26.12
CA SER A 254 -0.45 -20.56 25.78
C SER A 254 -1.55 -20.99 26.76
N SER A 255 -2.64 -21.53 26.20
CA SER A 255 -3.85 -21.92 26.94
C SER A 255 -3.63 -23.12 27.86
N GLY A 256 -2.63 -23.95 27.56
CA GLY A 256 -2.42 -25.26 28.19
C GLY A 256 -3.35 -26.36 27.65
N ASP A 257 -4.32 -26.01 26.81
CA ASP A 257 -5.31 -26.90 26.20
C ASP A 257 -5.25 -26.80 24.66
N GLN A 258 -6.40 -26.70 23.98
CA GLN A 258 -6.50 -26.68 22.51
C GLN A 258 -6.38 -25.28 21.90
N GLY A 259 -6.54 -24.23 22.71
CA GLY A 259 -6.49 -22.84 22.29
C GLY A 259 -7.52 -21.94 22.98
N TYR A 260 -7.83 -20.81 22.35
CA TYR A 260 -8.80 -19.83 22.82
C TYR A 260 -9.92 -19.58 21.81
N HIS A 261 -11.09 -19.23 22.32
CA HIS A 261 -12.19 -18.73 21.50
C HIS A 261 -12.58 -17.33 21.98
N ILE A 262 -12.49 -16.35 21.08
CA ILE A 262 -12.88 -14.96 21.35
C ILE A 262 -14.25 -14.69 20.70
N VAL A 263 -15.19 -14.23 21.51
CA VAL A 263 -16.51 -13.80 21.06
C VAL A 263 -16.61 -12.27 21.20
N LEU A 264 -16.70 -11.60 20.05
CA LEU A 264 -16.76 -10.14 19.96
C LEU A 264 -18.18 -9.63 20.22
N ASN A 265 -18.33 -8.71 21.18
CA ASN A 265 -19.60 -8.12 21.54
C ASN A 265 -19.75 -6.69 20.99
N THR A 266 -20.99 -6.24 20.79
CA THR A 266 -21.31 -4.92 20.23
C THR A 266 -21.17 -3.75 21.22
N ASN A 267 -20.74 -4.03 22.46
CA ASN A 267 -20.62 -3.08 23.57
C ASN A 267 -19.15 -2.77 23.93
N ASP A 268 -18.25 -2.87 22.95
CA ASP A 268 -16.81 -2.69 23.10
C ASP A 268 -16.15 -3.62 24.14
N THR A 269 -16.66 -4.86 24.25
CA THR A 269 -16.09 -5.94 25.07
C THR A 269 -15.98 -7.23 24.26
N PHE A 270 -15.20 -8.19 24.76
CA PHE A 270 -15.18 -9.56 24.25
C PHE A 270 -15.17 -10.56 25.41
N ASP A 271 -15.79 -11.70 25.16
CA ASP A 271 -15.64 -12.89 25.99
C ASP A 271 -14.51 -13.74 25.43
N ILE A 272 -13.68 -14.29 26.32
CA ILE A 272 -12.66 -15.26 25.95
C ILE A 272 -12.91 -16.56 26.70
N TYR A 273 -12.89 -17.65 25.93
CA TYR A 273 -13.05 -19.01 26.42
C TYR A 273 -11.76 -19.79 26.19
N THR A 274 -11.41 -20.65 27.13
CA THR A 274 -10.39 -21.69 26.91
C THR A 274 -11.05 -22.88 26.23
N VAL A 275 -10.56 -23.27 25.06
CA VAL A 275 -11.06 -24.44 24.32
C VAL A 275 -10.42 -25.68 24.90
N THR A 276 -11.23 -26.53 25.53
CA THR A 276 -10.74 -27.74 26.23
C THR A 276 -10.78 -28.98 25.34
N SER A 277 -11.66 -29.01 24.32
CA SER A 277 -11.70 -30.08 23.33
C SER A 277 -12.34 -29.64 22.02
N MET A 278 -11.83 -30.17 20.91
CA MET A 278 -12.43 -30.07 19.58
C MET A 278 -13.24 -31.32 19.26
N VAL A 279 -14.12 -31.23 18.28
CA VAL A 279 -14.86 -32.39 17.78
C VAL A 279 -13.86 -33.43 17.25
N PRO A 280 -13.89 -34.69 17.72
CA PRO A 280 -12.94 -35.70 17.31
C PRO A 280 -13.09 -36.02 15.83
N ALA A 281 -11.98 -36.39 15.20
CA ALA A 281 -12.00 -36.93 13.85
C ALA A 281 -12.81 -38.23 13.82
N PRO A 282 -13.65 -38.45 12.79
CA PRO A 282 -14.34 -39.72 12.62
C PRO A 282 -13.32 -40.85 12.44
N ASP A 283 -13.64 -42.05 12.93
CA ASP A 283 -12.76 -43.24 12.90
C ASP A 283 -12.42 -43.73 11.48
N HIS A 284 -13.05 -43.15 10.46
CA HIS A 284 -12.85 -43.44 9.05
C HIS A 284 -13.11 -42.20 8.20
N CYS A 285 -12.38 -42.05 7.10
CA CYS A 285 -12.63 -40.99 6.13
C CYS A 285 -13.98 -41.24 5.44
N VAL A 286 -14.98 -40.41 5.72
CA VAL A 286 -16.28 -40.46 5.04
C VAL A 286 -16.26 -39.45 3.90
N SER A 287 -16.34 -39.92 2.65
CA SER A 287 -16.42 -39.03 1.50
C SER A 287 -17.76 -38.27 1.49
N GLY A 288 -17.72 -36.94 1.50
CA GLY A 288 -18.91 -36.09 1.34
C GLY A 288 -19.43 -35.42 2.61
N GLU A 289 -18.76 -35.58 3.75
CA GLU A 289 -19.02 -34.76 4.94
C GLU A 289 -17.92 -33.71 5.12
N GLU A 290 -18.30 -32.47 5.42
CA GLU A 290 -17.36 -31.43 5.83
C GLU A 290 -16.75 -31.83 7.18
N SER A 291 -15.43 -32.01 7.23
CA SER A 291 -14.74 -32.41 8.45
C SER A 291 -14.89 -31.33 9.53
N ARG A 292 -15.74 -31.60 10.52
CA ARG A 292 -15.98 -30.71 11.68
C ARG A 292 -14.85 -30.77 12.72
N THR A 293 -13.72 -31.40 12.41
CA THR A 293 -12.58 -31.61 13.32
C THR A 293 -11.99 -30.32 13.88
N TRP A 294 -12.22 -29.19 13.21
CA TRP A 294 -11.79 -27.86 13.63
C TRP A 294 -12.86 -27.10 14.42
N SER A 295 -14.01 -27.71 14.69
CA SER A 295 -15.09 -27.12 15.49
C SER A 295 -14.83 -27.34 16.99
N ILE A 296 -15.17 -26.33 17.79
CA ILE A 296 -15.13 -26.41 19.25
C ILE A 296 -16.21 -27.39 19.73
N GLN A 297 -15.82 -28.33 20.60
CA GLN A 297 -16.76 -29.24 21.27
C GLN A 297 -17.06 -28.78 22.70
N ASN A 298 -16.02 -28.50 23.48
CA ASN A 298 -16.18 -27.98 24.84
C ASN A 298 -15.22 -26.81 25.07
N GLU A 299 -15.71 -25.81 25.78
CA GLU A 299 -14.97 -24.62 26.17
C GLU A 299 -15.42 -24.16 27.55
N SER A 300 -14.57 -23.38 28.22
CA SER A 300 -14.87 -22.78 29.52
C SER A 300 -14.60 -21.29 29.46
N LEU A 301 -15.54 -20.48 29.99
CA LEU A 301 -15.35 -19.03 30.03
C LEU A 301 -14.16 -18.71 30.93
N LEU A 302 -13.15 -18.04 30.36
CA LEU A 302 -11.99 -17.58 31.09
C LEU A 302 -12.27 -16.19 31.68
N SER A 303 -12.71 -15.24 30.86
CA SER A 303 -13.11 -13.90 31.32
C SER A 303 -13.92 -13.13 30.27
N ASN A 304 -14.57 -12.05 30.72
CA ASN A 304 -15.06 -10.97 29.86
C ASN A 304 -14.13 -9.76 30.03
N ASN A 305 -13.60 -9.24 28.92
CA ASN A 305 -12.65 -8.13 28.93
C ASN A 305 -13.16 -6.98 28.07
N ALA A 306 -12.90 -5.74 28.48
CA ALA A 306 -13.07 -4.59 27.61
C ALA A 306 -12.04 -4.59 26.48
N PHE A 307 -12.37 -3.94 25.37
CA PHE A 307 -11.38 -3.70 24.32
C PHE A 307 -10.20 -2.88 24.86
N PRO A 308 -8.96 -3.31 24.58
CA PRO A 308 -7.79 -2.61 25.08
C PRO A 308 -7.67 -1.23 24.45
N SER A 309 -7.08 -0.26 25.16
CA SER A 309 -6.94 1.11 24.67
C SER A 309 -6.08 1.23 23.41
N ASN A 310 -5.12 0.33 23.23
CA ASN A 310 -4.31 0.23 22.01
C ASN A 310 -4.94 -0.66 20.92
N ASN A 311 -6.12 -1.22 21.17
CA ASN A 311 -6.88 -2.09 20.26
C ASN A 311 -6.16 -3.38 19.80
N VAL A 312 -5.11 -3.81 20.50
CA VAL A 312 -4.36 -5.03 20.14
C VAL A 312 -4.68 -6.18 21.11
N ILE A 313 -5.07 -7.32 20.53
CA ILE A 313 -5.21 -8.60 21.22
C ILE A 313 -4.24 -9.60 20.61
N PHE A 314 -3.46 -10.30 21.45
CA PHE A 314 -2.52 -11.32 21.01
C PHE A 314 -2.70 -12.62 21.77
N ALA A 315 -2.73 -13.75 21.05
CA ALA A 315 -2.78 -15.10 21.63
C ALA A 315 -1.64 -15.99 21.10
N GLU A 316 -1.03 -16.80 21.98
CA GLU A 316 0.07 -17.72 21.62
C GLU A 316 -0.37 -19.15 21.27
N ASP A 317 -1.67 -19.35 21.06
CA ASP A 317 -2.29 -20.65 20.84
C ASP A 317 -3.32 -20.56 19.69
N HIS A 318 -3.89 -21.70 19.27
CA HIS A 318 -4.95 -21.67 18.27
C HIS A 318 -6.10 -20.75 18.70
N LEU A 319 -6.68 -20.02 17.75
CA LEU A 319 -7.70 -19.03 18.03
C LEU A 319 -8.90 -19.20 17.10
N TRP A 320 -10.08 -19.27 17.71
CA TRP A 320 -11.37 -19.10 17.04
C TRP A 320 -11.89 -17.70 17.34
N ILE A 321 -12.53 -17.08 16.36
CA ILE A 321 -13.09 -15.73 16.50
C ILE A 321 -14.50 -15.74 15.92
N ASP A 322 -15.47 -15.41 16.77
CA ASP A 322 -16.86 -15.23 16.39
C ASP A 322 -17.37 -13.87 16.89
N GLY A 323 -18.53 -13.44 16.38
CA GLY A 323 -19.27 -12.30 16.91
C GLY A 323 -19.34 -11.09 15.98
N THR A 324 -19.75 -9.96 16.54
CA THR A 324 -20.02 -8.72 15.79
C THR A 324 -19.52 -7.51 16.55
N MET A 325 -18.83 -6.62 15.84
CA MET A 325 -18.38 -5.32 16.34
C MET A 325 -19.12 -4.19 15.64
N ASN A 326 -19.25 -3.03 16.31
CA ASN A 326 -19.99 -1.89 15.75
C ASN A 326 -19.13 -0.62 15.69
N THR A 327 -18.56 -0.20 16.81
CA THR A 327 -17.94 1.13 16.98
C THR A 327 -16.41 1.10 17.04
N ALA A 328 -15.81 -0.03 17.42
CA ALA A 328 -14.37 -0.17 17.57
C ALA A 328 -13.70 -0.82 16.36
N ARG A 329 -12.37 -0.69 16.30
CA ARG A 329 -11.48 -1.46 15.41
C ARG A 329 -10.51 -2.22 16.30
N LEU A 330 -10.28 -3.50 16.00
CA LEU A 330 -9.36 -4.34 16.75
C LEU A 330 -8.38 -5.02 15.79
N THR A 331 -7.14 -5.15 16.24
CA THR A 331 -6.13 -6.00 15.63
C THR A 331 -5.98 -7.23 16.51
N ILE A 332 -6.37 -8.39 15.98
CA ILE A 332 -6.26 -9.68 16.67
C ILE A 332 -5.17 -10.48 15.97
N ALA A 333 -4.12 -10.84 16.70
CA ALA A 333 -2.98 -11.56 16.17
C ALA A 333 -2.76 -12.87 16.93
N VAL A 334 -2.28 -13.88 16.21
CA VAL A 334 -1.96 -15.19 16.74
C VAL A 334 -0.57 -15.56 16.27
N GLY A 335 0.26 -16.04 17.19
CA GLY A 335 1.59 -16.52 16.83
C GLY A 335 2.30 -17.19 17.99
N ARG A 336 2.99 -18.28 17.70
CA ARG A 336 3.92 -18.91 18.64
C ARG A 336 5.33 -18.61 18.18
N PHE A 337 6.09 -17.89 19.00
CA PHE A 337 7.50 -17.65 18.75
C PHE A 337 8.33 -18.82 19.28
N PRO A 338 9.43 -19.20 18.61
CA PRO A 338 10.36 -20.15 19.18
C PRO A 338 10.82 -19.63 20.54
N VAL A 339 10.72 -20.48 21.56
CA VAL A 339 11.23 -20.18 22.90
C VAL A 339 12.72 -19.93 22.74
N SER A 340 13.21 -18.73 23.09
CA SER A 340 14.65 -18.56 23.29
C SER A 340 15.06 -19.61 24.30
N LEU A 341 15.94 -20.53 23.92
CA LEU A 341 16.61 -21.44 24.83
C LEU A 341 17.46 -20.60 25.78
N GLU A 342 16.82 -20.01 26.78
CA GLU A 342 17.50 -19.50 27.96
C GLU A 342 18.09 -20.74 28.64
N LEU A 343 19.41 -20.83 28.53
CA LEU A 343 20.25 -21.92 29.01
C LEU A 343 19.75 -22.43 30.36
N MET A 344 19.19 -23.65 30.39
CA MET A 344 18.98 -24.35 31.65
C MET A 344 20.35 -24.54 32.31
N PRO A 345 20.56 -24.05 33.55
CA PRO A 345 21.77 -24.36 34.28
C PRO A 345 21.77 -25.87 34.61
N HIS A 346 22.86 -26.53 34.25
CA HIS A 346 23.15 -27.91 34.66
C HIS A 346 23.24 -28.07 36.18
#